data_AF-A0A397JDY1-F1
#
_entry.id   AF-A0A397JDY1-F1
#
_cell.length_a   1.000
_cell.length_b   1.000
_cell.length_c   1.000
_cell.angle_alpha   90.00
_cell.angle_beta   90.00
_cell.angle_gamma   90.00
#
_symmetry.space_group_name_H-M   'P 1'
#
loop_
_entity.id
_entity.type
_entity.pdbx_description
1 polymer ?
#
loop_
_entity_poly.entity_id
_entity_poly.type
_entity_poly.pdbx_seq_one_letter_code
_entity_poly.pdbx_strand_id
1 'polypeptide(L)'
;MKKKLFGQCAACNLEKPEERYRNISNYALEKALTGIAYEIHCPEIKVGTLFCNRCYCAIVEHNNYKKYKNNNKKRSIERDLTYQPNNQKKRITVSLEEYQRLVNNSKSVEELKIEIQELKDNNTFIKYFNDKIQCLTTVLYNYQHREGNKPVLDADEFVTLIEN
;
A
#
# COMPACT_ATOMS: atom_id res chain seq x y z
N MET A 1 -35.18 6.71 0.09
CA MET A 1 -34.99 5.31 0.50
C MET A 1 -35.78 4.40 -0.44
N LYS A 2 -35.18 3.41 -1.11
CA LYS A 2 -35.95 2.44 -1.91
C LYS A 2 -36.68 1.50 -0.93
N LYS A 3 -38.01 1.44 -0.99
CA LYS A 3 -38.82 0.53 -0.16
C LYS A 3 -38.35 -0.91 -0.40
N LYS A 4 -38.03 -1.64 0.68
CA LYS A 4 -37.65 -3.05 0.60
C LYS A 4 -38.90 -3.82 0.18
N LEU A 5 -38.83 -4.50 -0.97
CA LEU A 5 -39.91 -5.39 -1.40
C LEU A 5 -39.96 -6.58 -0.43
N PHE A 6 -41.16 -6.95 -0.03
CA PHE A 6 -41.41 -8.01 0.96
C PHE A 6 -42.73 -8.70 0.62
N GLY A 7 -42.81 -10.00 0.84
CA GLY A 7 -44.01 -10.79 0.55
C GLY A 7 -43.69 -12.24 0.17
N GLN A 8 -44.73 -12.96 -0.22
CA GLN A 8 -44.63 -14.37 -0.58
C GLN A 8 -43.99 -14.54 -1.99
N CYS A 9 -43.01 -15.43 -2.10
CA CYS A 9 -42.37 -15.73 -3.38
C CYS A 9 -43.31 -16.55 -4.28
N ALA A 10 -43.53 -16.13 -5.52
CA ALA A 10 -44.42 -16.82 -6.45
C ALA A 10 -43.95 -18.22 -6.90
N ALA A 11 -42.65 -18.55 -6.75
CA ALA A 11 -42.11 -19.85 -7.15
C ALA A 11 -42.10 -20.88 -6.01
N CYS A 12 -41.83 -20.46 -4.77
CA CYS A 12 -41.73 -21.38 -3.65
C CYS A 12 -42.82 -21.19 -2.59
N ASN A 13 -43.70 -20.22 -2.76
CA ASN A 13 -44.78 -19.87 -1.83
C ASN A 13 -44.31 -19.62 -0.38
N LEU A 14 -43.03 -19.29 -0.17
CA LEU A 14 -42.45 -18.98 1.13
C LEU A 14 -42.11 -17.50 1.26
N GLU A 15 -42.31 -16.97 2.46
CA GLU A 15 -41.83 -15.66 2.89
C GLU A 15 -40.51 -15.82 3.65
N LYS A 16 -39.48 -15.08 3.23
CA LYS A 16 -38.10 -15.19 3.70
C LYS A 16 -37.57 -13.81 4.04
N PRO A 17 -37.70 -13.35 5.29
CA PRO A 17 -37.36 -11.99 5.69
C PRO A 17 -35.91 -11.57 5.40
N GLU A 18 -35.03 -12.56 5.44
CA GLU A 18 -33.58 -12.46 5.29
C GLU A 18 -33.16 -12.31 3.83
N GLU A 19 -33.98 -12.78 2.88
CA GLU A 19 -33.67 -12.71 1.46
C GLU A 19 -34.14 -11.38 0.84
N ARG A 20 -33.43 -10.95 -0.21
CA ARG A 20 -33.86 -9.82 -1.03
C ARG A 20 -34.93 -10.30 -2.01
N TYR A 21 -36.05 -9.58 -2.07
CA TYR A 21 -37.06 -9.83 -3.09
C TYR A 21 -36.85 -8.97 -4.33
N ARG A 22 -37.27 -9.51 -5.48
CA ARG A 22 -37.16 -8.86 -6.80
C ARG A 22 -38.44 -9.11 -7.59
N ASN A 23 -38.93 -8.05 -8.22
CA ASN A 23 -39.94 -8.18 -9.27
C ASN A 23 -39.24 -8.58 -10.56
N ILE A 24 -39.88 -9.48 -11.31
CA ILE A 24 -39.41 -9.80 -12.66
C ILE A 24 -39.67 -8.62 -13.60
N SER A 25 -38.63 -8.21 -14.33
CA SER A 25 -38.71 -7.18 -15.38
C SER A 25 -38.98 -7.84 -16.74
N ASN A 26 -39.35 -7.04 -17.75
CA ASN A 26 -39.52 -7.51 -19.13
C ASN A 26 -38.30 -8.32 -19.61
N TYR A 27 -37.10 -7.77 -19.42
CA TYR A 27 -35.85 -8.43 -19.78
C TYR A 27 -35.62 -9.76 -19.05
N ALA A 28 -35.99 -9.83 -17.77
CA ALA A 28 -35.83 -11.04 -16.99
C ALA A 28 -36.88 -12.11 -17.37
N LEU A 29 -38.08 -11.69 -17.78
CA LEU A 29 -39.13 -12.57 -18.28
C LEU A 29 -38.72 -13.20 -19.62
N GLU A 30 -38.23 -12.40 -20.57
CA GLU A 30 -37.72 -12.92 -21.85
C GLU A 30 -36.65 -14.00 -21.66
N LYS A 31 -35.73 -13.79 -20.70
CA LYS A 31 -34.73 -14.81 -20.34
C LYS A 31 -35.31 -16.05 -19.69
N ALA A 32 -36.24 -15.86 -18.75
CA ALA A 32 -36.90 -16.96 -18.08
C ALA A 32 -37.60 -17.88 -19.10
N LEU A 33 -38.33 -17.29 -20.05
CA LEU A 33 -39.06 -18.03 -21.09
C LEU A 33 -38.15 -18.86 -22.00
N THR A 34 -36.87 -18.48 -22.15
CA THR A 34 -35.90 -19.27 -22.91
C THR A 34 -35.25 -20.42 -22.13
N GLY A 35 -35.43 -20.47 -20.80
CA GLY A 35 -34.79 -21.44 -19.91
C GLY A 35 -35.75 -22.54 -19.43
N ILE A 36 -35.24 -23.77 -19.31
CA ILE A 36 -36.02 -24.93 -18.82
C ILE A 36 -36.47 -24.74 -17.36
N ALA A 37 -35.70 -23.97 -16.58
CA ALA A 37 -36.00 -23.68 -15.17
C ALA A 37 -37.34 -22.93 -14.97
N TYR A 38 -37.83 -22.21 -15.98
CA TYR A 38 -39.13 -21.56 -15.95
C TYR A 38 -40.29 -22.56 -15.88
N GLU A 39 -40.29 -23.58 -16.74
CA GLU A 39 -41.35 -24.60 -16.80
C GLU A 39 -41.48 -25.38 -15.49
N ILE A 40 -40.34 -25.61 -14.81
CA ILE A 40 -40.28 -26.36 -13.56
C ILE A 40 -40.73 -25.52 -12.36
N HIS A 41 -40.39 -24.23 -12.33
CA HIS A 41 -40.54 -23.41 -11.13
C HIS A 41 -41.78 -22.52 -11.12
N CYS A 42 -42.26 -22.03 -12.28
CA CYS A 42 -43.48 -21.24 -12.38
C CYS A 42 -43.88 -21.05 -13.87
N PRO A 43 -44.85 -21.80 -14.41
CA PRO A 43 -45.23 -21.72 -15.82
C PRO A 43 -46.13 -20.51 -16.20
N GLU A 44 -46.48 -19.64 -15.24
CA GLU A 44 -47.37 -18.48 -15.46
C GLU A 44 -46.75 -17.13 -14.99
N ILE A 45 -45.45 -16.92 -15.18
CA ILE A 45 -44.81 -15.68 -14.72
C ILE A 45 -45.24 -14.48 -15.56
N LYS A 46 -45.60 -13.38 -14.89
CA LYS A 46 -45.88 -12.09 -15.52
C LYS A 46 -44.92 -11.02 -15.02
N VAL A 47 -44.78 -9.94 -15.77
CA VAL A 47 -43.98 -8.78 -15.35
C VAL A 47 -44.54 -8.25 -14.03
N GLY A 48 -43.66 -7.97 -13.07
CA GLY A 48 -44.06 -7.54 -11.74
C GLY A 48 -44.28 -8.68 -10.73
N THR A 49 -44.27 -9.94 -11.15
CA THR A 49 -44.31 -11.08 -10.22
C THR A 49 -43.10 -11.06 -9.28
N LEU A 50 -43.36 -11.27 -7.99
CA LEU A 50 -42.39 -11.16 -6.91
C LEU A 50 -41.71 -12.51 -6.62
N PHE A 51 -40.37 -12.51 -6.62
CA PHE A 51 -39.56 -13.68 -6.29
C PHE A 51 -38.53 -13.39 -5.20
N CYS A 52 -38.24 -14.38 -4.36
CA CYS A 52 -37.05 -14.35 -3.50
C CYS A 52 -35.79 -14.46 -4.37
N ASN A 53 -34.66 -13.96 -3.87
CA ASN A 53 -33.42 -13.87 -4.65
C ASN A 53 -32.98 -15.24 -5.19
N ARG A 54 -33.17 -16.31 -4.42
CA ARG A 54 -32.80 -17.67 -4.83
C ARG A 54 -33.62 -18.16 -6.02
N CYS A 55 -34.95 -18.05 -5.96
CA CYS A 55 -35.84 -18.47 -7.04
C CYS A 55 -35.67 -17.58 -8.29
N TYR A 56 -35.49 -16.27 -8.09
CA TYR A 56 -35.21 -15.33 -9.18
C TYR A 56 -33.94 -15.76 -9.96
N CYS A 57 -32.86 -16.08 -9.25
CA CYS A 57 -31.61 -16.52 -9.88
C CYS A 57 -31.72 -17.88 -10.58
N ALA A 58 -32.58 -18.77 -10.10
CA ALA A 58 -32.82 -20.07 -10.72
C ALA A 58 -33.59 -19.93 -12.04
N ILE A 59 -34.65 -19.11 -12.05
CA ILE A 59 -35.53 -18.92 -13.22
C ILE A 59 -34.86 -18.09 -14.32
N VAL A 60 -34.23 -16.96 -13.96
CA VAL A 60 -33.64 -16.03 -14.94
C VAL A 60 -32.29 -16.53 -15.48
N GLU A 61 -31.75 -17.61 -14.90
CA GLU A 61 -30.41 -18.16 -15.13
C GLU A 61 -29.38 -17.07 -15.43
N HIS A 62 -28.73 -16.55 -14.38
CA HIS A 62 -27.59 -15.67 -14.61
C HIS A 62 -26.47 -16.46 -15.33
N ASN A 63 -26.30 -16.22 -16.64
CA ASN A 63 -25.17 -16.66 -17.47
C ASN A 63 -23.78 -16.44 -16.84
N ASN A 64 -23.73 -15.65 -15.77
CA ASN A 64 -22.55 -15.34 -14.99
C ASN A 64 -22.01 -16.53 -14.17
N TYR A 65 -22.82 -17.55 -13.82
CA TYR A 65 -22.32 -18.65 -12.96
C TYR A 65 -21.30 -19.56 -13.66
N LYS A 66 -21.35 -19.70 -14.99
CA LYS A 66 -20.28 -20.39 -15.76
C LYS A 66 -18.98 -19.58 -15.80
N LYS A 67 -19.03 -18.25 -15.71
CA LYS A 67 -17.84 -17.38 -15.71
C LYS A 67 -17.06 -17.44 -14.38
N TYR A 68 -17.75 -17.60 -13.24
CA TYR A 68 -17.09 -17.61 -11.93
C TYR A 68 -16.54 -18.99 -11.50
N LYS A 69 -17.08 -20.11 -12.00
CA LYS A 69 -16.56 -21.44 -11.65
C LYS A 69 -15.15 -21.71 -12.25
N ASN A 70 -14.85 -21.11 -13.40
CA ASN A 70 -13.52 -21.23 -14.03
C ASN A 70 -12.46 -20.30 -13.41
N ASN A 71 -12.87 -19.22 -12.73
CA ASN A 71 -11.92 -18.26 -12.16
C ASN A 71 -11.30 -18.72 -10.82
N ASN A 72 -11.92 -19.67 -10.12
CA ASN A 72 -11.37 -20.19 -8.87
C ASN A 72 -10.19 -21.17 -9.07
N LYS A 73 -9.97 -21.70 -10.29
CA LYS A 73 -8.77 -22.51 -10.60
C LYS A 73 -7.54 -21.68 -10.99
N LYS A 74 -7.65 -20.35 -11.11
CA LYS A 74 -6.53 -19.45 -11.46
C LYS A 74 -6.05 -18.58 -10.28
N ARG A 75 -6.38 -18.91 -9.04
CA ARG A 75 -5.84 -18.22 -7.84
C ARG A 75 -4.43 -18.65 -7.46
N SER A 76 -3.66 -19.20 -8.40
CA SER A 76 -2.20 -19.40 -8.28
C SER A 76 -1.40 -18.45 -9.17
N ILE A 77 -2.02 -17.38 -9.69
CA ILE A 77 -1.31 -16.37 -10.49
C ILE A 77 -1.05 -15.17 -9.58
N GLU A 78 0.23 -15.04 -9.22
CA GLU A 78 0.92 -13.89 -8.63
C GLU A 78 0.18 -13.11 -7.54
N ARG A 79 0.72 -13.23 -6.32
CA ARG A 79 0.42 -12.34 -5.20
C ARG A 79 0.49 -10.89 -5.69
N ASP A 80 -0.59 -10.14 -5.51
CA ASP A 80 -0.65 -8.70 -5.75
C ASP A 80 0.39 -8.01 -4.85
N LEU A 81 1.48 -7.50 -5.44
CA LEU A 81 2.59 -6.84 -4.75
C LEU A 81 2.45 -5.32 -4.74
N THR A 82 1.25 -4.78 -4.91
CA THR A 82 1.08 -3.33 -4.99
C THR A 82 1.35 -2.63 -3.66
N TYR A 83 2.24 -1.62 -3.70
CA TYR A 83 2.47 -0.69 -2.59
C TYR A 83 1.24 0.22 -2.43
N GLN A 84 0.68 0.29 -1.22
CA GLN A 84 -0.47 1.14 -0.89
C GLN A 84 -0.01 2.34 -0.06
N PRO A 85 0.29 3.50 -0.69
CA PRO A 85 0.32 4.74 0.08
C PRO A 85 -1.12 5.08 0.46
N ASN A 86 -1.31 5.60 1.67
CA ASN A 86 -2.59 5.81 2.38
C ASN A 86 -3.68 6.66 1.69
N ASN A 87 -3.61 6.94 0.38
CA ASN A 87 -4.57 7.78 -0.34
C ASN A 87 -5.16 7.09 -1.57
N GLN A 88 -6.49 7.01 -1.57
CA GLN A 88 -7.37 6.17 -2.40
C GLN A 88 -7.45 6.50 -3.91
N LYS A 89 -6.39 6.98 -4.57
CA LYS A 89 -6.48 7.35 -5.99
C LYS A 89 -5.40 6.68 -6.83
N LYS A 90 -5.84 5.57 -7.47
CA LYS A 90 -5.18 4.71 -8.47
C LYS A 90 -4.29 3.61 -7.86
N ARG A 91 -4.73 2.36 -8.06
CA ARG A 91 -3.89 1.17 -7.88
C ARG A 91 -2.83 1.21 -8.98
N ILE A 92 -1.58 1.45 -8.63
CA ILE A 92 -0.46 1.36 -9.55
C ILE A 92 0.03 -0.08 -9.47
N THR A 93 -0.21 -0.85 -10.53
CA THR A 93 0.31 -2.22 -10.64
C THR A 93 1.73 -2.14 -11.19
N VAL A 94 2.68 -2.67 -10.43
CA VAL A 94 4.10 -2.72 -10.80
C VAL A 94 4.46 -4.18 -11.07
N SER A 95 5.32 -4.44 -12.06
CA SER A 95 5.80 -5.80 -12.31
C SER A 95 6.58 -6.36 -11.12
N LEU A 96 6.65 -7.68 -10.95
CA LEU A 96 7.39 -8.32 -9.84
C LEU A 96 8.85 -7.85 -9.78
N GLU A 97 9.50 -7.79 -10.94
CA GLU A 97 10.90 -7.37 -11.07
C GLU A 97 11.10 -5.92 -10.65
N GLU A 98 10.19 -5.04 -11.07
CA GLU A 98 10.25 -3.62 -10.77
C GLU A 98 9.89 -3.34 -9.30
N TYR A 99 8.97 -4.12 -8.71
CA TYR A 99 8.72 -4.09 -7.26
C TYR A 99 9.95 -4.51 -6.46
N GLN A 100 10.61 -5.60 -6.85
CA GLN A 100 11.84 -6.05 -6.19
C GLN A 100 12.95 -5.01 -6.30
N ARG A 101 13.11 -4.38 -7.46
CA ARG A 101 14.05 -3.25 -7.65
C ARG A 101 13.72 -2.09 -6.71
N LEU A 102 12.46 -1.67 -6.63
CA LEU A 102 12.04 -0.56 -5.75
C LEU A 102 12.27 -0.87 -4.26
N VAL A 103 11.97 -2.10 -3.82
CA VAL A 103 12.21 -2.55 -2.44
C VAL A 103 13.71 -2.62 -2.12
N ASN A 104 14.53 -3.07 -3.06
CA ASN A 104 15.98 -3.10 -2.87
C ASN A 104 16.55 -1.68 -2.84
N ASN A 105 16.06 -0.79 -3.70
CA ASN A 105 16.44 0.61 -3.70
C ASN A 105 16.02 1.32 -2.40
N SER A 106 14.85 1.02 -1.83
CA SER A 106 14.45 1.61 -0.55
C SER A 106 15.34 1.14 0.60
N LYS A 107 15.70 -0.15 0.64
CA LYS A 107 16.68 -0.65 1.62
C LYS A 107 18.03 0.08 1.52
N SER A 108 18.53 0.28 0.29
CA SER A 108 19.76 1.03 0.05
C SER A 108 19.67 2.50 0.47
N VAL A 109 18.53 3.17 0.26
CA VAL A 109 18.33 4.56 0.70
C VAL A 109 18.31 4.66 2.23
N GLU A 110 17.73 3.66 2.91
CA GLU A 110 17.68 3.63 4.38
C GLU A 110 19.07 3.37 4.98
N GLU A 111 19.85 2.47 4.38
CA GLU A 111 21.26 2.22 4.72
C GLU A 111 22.13 3.46 4.50
N LEU A 112 21.99 4.13 3.35
CA LEU A 112 22.71 5.38 3.04
C LEU A 112 22.35 6.52 4.01
N LYS A 113 21.11 6.59 4.49
CA LYS A 113 20.73 7.57 5.52
C LYS A 113 21.39 7.29 6.86
N ILE A 114 21.49 6.02 7.25
CA ILE A 114 22.21 5.62 8.46
C ILE A 114 23.68 5.97 8.32
N GLU A 115 24.31 5.64 7.20
CA GLU A 115 25.73 5.95 6.93
C GLU A 115 25.98 7.47 6.91
N ILE A 116 25.11 8.27 6.28
CA ILE A 116 25.21 9.74 6.31
C ILE A 116 25.03 10.27 7.74
N GLN A 117 24.14 9.68 8.53
CA GLN A 117 23.92 10.09 9.92
C GLN A 117 25.12 9.72 10.79
N GLU A 118 25.67 8.52 10.64
CA GLU A 118 26.90 8.08 11.30
C GLU A 118 28.12 8.93 10.89
N LEU A 119 28.21 9.36 9.63
CA LEU A 119 29.25 10.30 9.17
C LEU A 119 29.08 11.71 9.75
N LYS A 120 27.84 12.17 9.94
CA LYS A 120 27.55 13.44 10.63
C LYS A 120 27.83 13.35 12.13
N ASP A 121 27.51 12.21 12.73
CA ASP A 121 27.69 11.94 14.16
C ASP A 121 29.13 11.49 14.50
N ASN A 122 29.93 11.12 13.48
CA ASN A 122 31.38 11.04 13.50
C ASN A 122 31.99 12.45 13.63
N ASN A 123 31.60 13.10 14.72
CA ASN A 123 32.28 14.19 15.42
C ASN A 123 33.74 13.86 15.72
N THR A 124 34.28 12.69 15.38
CA THR A 124 35.68 12.31 15.57
C THR A 124 36.63 13.26 14.86
N PHE A 125 36.35 13.66 13.62
CA PHE A 125 37.17 14.66 12.92
C PHE A 125 37.00 16.06 13.52
N ILE A 126 35.76 16.48 13.77
CA ILE A 126 35.47 17.81 14.35
C ILE A 126 36.10 17.93 15.75
N LYS A 127 36.00 16.89 16.57
CA LYS A 127 36.59 16.81 17.90
C LYS A 127 38.11 16.79 17.83
N TYR A 128 38.69 15.96 16.96
CA TYR A 128 40.14 15.95 16.73
C TYR A 128 40.65 17.34 16.29
N PHE A 129 39.95 17.97 15.34
CA PHE A 129 40.29 19.29 14.83
C PHE A 129 40.17 20.35 15.93
N ASN A 130 39.08 20.35 16.70
CA ASN A 130 38.87 21.26 17.82
C ASN A 130 39.92 21.07 18.92
N ASP A 131 40.28 19.84 19.25
CA ASP A 131 41.33 19.51 20.21
C ASP A 131 42.70 20.07 19.74
N LYS A 132 43.02 19.94 18.45
CA LYS A 132 44.26 20.52 17.87
C LYS A 132 44.25 22.03 17.85
N ILE A 133 43.14 22.67 17.48
CA ILE A 133 42.98 24.13 17.53
C ILE A 133 43.12 24.65 18.96
N GLN A 134 42.51 23.96 19.94
CA GLN A 134 42.59 24.31 21.35
C GLN A 134 44.02 24.18 21.88
N CYS A 135 44.73 23.11 21.51
CA CYS A 135 46.14 22.92 21.88
C CYS A 135 47.01 24.05 21.31
N LEU A 136 46.89 24.35 20.01
CA LEU A 136 47.63 25.44 19.36
C LEU A 136 47.35 26.80 20.00
N THR A 137 46.08 27.14 20.22
CA THR A 137 45.70 28.41 20.85
C THR A 137 46.22 28.52 22.28
N THR A 138 46.27 27.41 23.03
CA THR A 138 46.79 27.40 24.40
C THR A 138 48.31 27.64 24.42
N VAL A 139 49.06 26.95 23.57
CA VAL A 139 50.53 27.13 23.44
C VAL A 139 50.84 28.57 23.03
N LEU A 140 50.17 29.07 22.01
CA LEU A 140 50.33 30.45 21.52
C LEU A 140 50.00 31.48 22.61
N TYR A 141 48.88 31.29 23.32
CA TYR A 141 48.47 32.21 24.38
C TYR A 141 49.49 32.24 25.52
N ASN A 142 50.00 31.08 25.96
CA ASN A 142 50.98 31.04 27.04
C ASN A 142 52.31 31.67 26.60
N TYR A 143 52.81 31.31 25.42
CA TYR A 143 54.08 31.82 24.91
C TYR A 143 54.06 33.34 24.70
N GLN A 144 53.01 33.88 24.08
CA GLN A 144 52.95 35.31 23.75
C GLN A 144 52.43 36.17 24.92
N HIS A 145 51.38 35.72 25.62
CA HIS A 145 50.73 36.55 26.65
C HIS A 145 51.21 36.27 28.07
N ARG A 146 51.59 35.03 28.43
CA ARG A 146 52.10 34.74 29.79
C ARG A 146 53.60 34.95 29.90
N GLU A 147 54.36 34.52 28.90
CA GLU A 147 55.82 34.61 28.89
C GLU A 147 56.33 35.91 28.24
N GLY A 148 55.48 36.60 27.48
CA GLY A 148 55.82 37.88 26.84
C GLY A 148 56.73 37.74 25.62
N ASN A 149 56.84 36.54 25.05
CA ASN A 149 57.68 36.29 23.89
C ASN A 149 57.06 36.89 22.62
N LYS A 150 57.92 37.26 21.67
CA LYS A 150 57.47 37.77 20.36
C LYS A 150 56.93 36.62 19.50
N PRO A 151 56.03 36.89 18.54
CA PRO A 151 55.57 35.87 17.61
C PRO A 151 56.74 35.26 16.83
N VAL A 152 56.80 33.93 16.80
CA VAL A 152 57.74 33.19 15.95
C VAL A 152 57.25 33.31 14.51
N LEU A 153 58.11 33.82 13.63
CA LEU A 153 57.81 34.01 12.20
C LEU A 153 58.41 32.91 11.32
N ASP A 154 59.38 32.17 11.85
CA ASP A 154 60.00 31.03 11.19
C ASP A 154 59.16 29.76 11.38
N ALA A 155 58.96 29.00 10.31
CA ALA A 155 58.08 27.84 10.33
C ALA A 155 58.68 26.65 11.10
N ASP A 156 59.98 26.42 10.98
CA ASP A 156 60.65 25.29 11.62
C ASP A 156 60.76 25.53 13.14
N GLU A 157 61.10 26.76 13.53
CA GLU A 157 61.12 27.18 14.93
C GLU A 157 59.72 27.10 15.56
N PHE A 158 58.67 27.43 14.81
CA PHE A 158 57.29 27.33 15.28
C PHE A 158 56.84 25.88 15.52
N VAL A 159 57.25 24.93 14.65
CA VAL A 159 56.95 23.50 14.85
C VAL A 159 57.62 23.00 16.13
N THR A 160 58.88 23.36 16.37
CA THR A 160 59.57 22.97 17.61
C THR A 160 58.92 23.56 18.86
N LEU A 161 58.27 24.72 18.77
CA LEU A 161 57.53 25.32 19.89
C LEU A 161 56.25 24.55 20.25
N ILE A 162 55.58 23.94 19.27
CA ILE A 162 54.32 23.21 19.48
C ILE A 162 54.56 21.78 19.96
N GLU A 163 55.68 21.17 19.56
CA GLU A 163 56.01 19.77 19.88
C GLU A 163 56.70 19.58 21.24
N ASN A 164 57.16 20.66 21.88
CA ASN A 164 57.74 20.67 23.23
C ASN A 164 56.69 20.90 24.33
#